data_AF-A0A2N0HUL1-F1
#
_entry.id   AF-A0A2N0HUL1-F1
#
_cell.length_a   1.000
_cell.length_b   1.000
_cell.length_c   1.000
_cell.angle_alpha   90.00
_cell.angle_beta   90.00
_cell.angle_gamma   90.00
#
_symmetry.space_group_name_H-M   'P 1'
#
loop_
_entity.id
_entity.type
_entity.pdbx_description
1 polymer ?
#
loop_
_entity_poly.entity_id
_entity_poly.type
_entity_poly.pdbx_seq_one_letter_code
_entity_poly.pdbx_strand_id
1 'polypeptide(L)'
;MTYPSFPRSTAIILFALALVSPGAVLAAAPLQLTIDTVLPPDPGAAGKQTLAGIDSNDNGVRDDVELFLLRHFSRDARLLRGMANVAISSQAAILATTPRESSHAHSMAIRSSECLAGLGELVPEDENKVAQVMALLVNTPQRKEAIQAHGARLANMTFVMRQETEWEPYCMERADLVGPSVQTQPRRE
;
A
#
# COMPACT_ATOMS: atom_id res chain seq x y z
N MET A 1 -26.34 75.10 -7.46
CA MET A 1 -27.10 74.20 -8.36
C MET A 1 -27.11 72.82 -7.69
N THR A 2 -28.08 72.55 -6.81
CA THR A 2 -29.35 71.82 -7.06
C THR A 2 -29.16 70.31 -7.31
N TYR A 3 -29.55 69.53 -6.30
CA TYR A 3 -29.71 68.06 -6.21
C TYR A 3 -30.69 67.47 -7.26
N PRO A 4 -30.66 66.16 -7.56
CA PRO A 4 -31.39 65.12 -6.76
C PRO A 4 -30.57 63.81 -6.58
N SER A 5 -30.50 63.09 -5.45
CA SER A 5 -31.49 62.41 -4.57
C SER A 5 -32.37 61.36 -5.28
N PHE A 6 -32.17 60.06 -4.97
CA PHE A 6 -33.14 58.92 -4.86
C PHE A 6 -32.37 57.57 -4.91
N PRO A 7 -32.93 56.41 -4.48
CA PRO A 7 -33.45 56.06 -3.16
C PRO A 7 -32.75 54.83 -2.53
N ARG A 8 -33.10 54.61 -1.26
CA ARG A 8 -32.91 53.41 -0.44
C ARG A 8 -33.41 52.14 -1.15
N SER A 9 -32.62 51.07 -1.12
CA SER A 9 -33.14 49.70 -1.10
C SER A 9 -32.23 48.82 -0.25
N THR A 10 -32.71 48.58 0.96
CA THR A 10 -32.24 47.61 1.93
C THR A 10 -32.51 46.21 1.36
N ALA A 11 -31.48 45.57 0.78
CA ALA A 11 -31.51 44.13 0.55
C ALA A 11 -30.88 43.47 1.79
N ILE A 12 -31.74 43.03 2.71
CA ILE A 12 -31.36 42.15 3.81
C ILE A 12 -30.97 40.82 3.18
N ILE A 13 -29.67 40.57 3.05
CA ILE A 13 -29.15 39.25 2.71
C ILE A 13 -29.32 38.39 3.96
N LEU A 14 -30.41 37.61 3.98
CA LEU A 14 -30.57 36.48 4.89
C LEU A 14 -29.51 35.43 4.49
N PHE A 15 -28.35 35.49 5.12
CA PHE A 15 -27.37 34.41 5.06
C PHE A 15 -27.93 33.27 5.91
N ALA A 16 -28.53 32.28 5.24
CA ALA A 16 -28.93 31.04 5.87
C ALA A 16 -27.68 30.38 6.47
N LEU A 17 -27.66 30.24 7.80
CA LEU A 17 -26.72 29.36 8.49
C LEU A 17 -26.97 27.94 7.97
N ALA A 18 -26.05 27.45 7.15
CA ALA A 18 -25.95 26.03 6.90
C ALA A 18 -25.52 25.37 8.22
N LEU A 19 -26.45 24.64 8.85
CA LEU A 19 -26.14 23.67 9.90
C LEU A 19 -25.21 22.61 9.29
N VAL A 20 -23.90 22.78 9.50
CA VAL A 20 -22.94 21.70 9.28
C VAL A 20 -23.11 20.74 10.44
N SER A 21 -23.79 19.62 10.19
CA SER A 21 -23.91 18.51 11.13
C SER A 21 -22.51 17.97 11.43
N PRO A 22 -22.04 17.97 12.69
CA PRO A 22 -20.83 17.25 13.07
C PRO A 22 -21.22 15.78 13.21
N GLY A 23 -21.15 15.01 12.13
CA GLY A 23 -21.59 13.61 12.21
C GLY A 23 -21.50 12.78 10.94
N ALA A 24 -20.91 13.27 9.86
CA ALA A 24 -20.51 12.38 8.78
C ALA A 24 -19.19 11.70 9.18
N VAL A 25 -19.28 10.73 10.09
CA VAL A 25 -18.27 9.67 10.15
C VAL A 25 -18.39 8.98 8.81
N LEU A 26 -17.47 9.29 7.88
CA LEU A 26 -17.23 8.43 6.74
C LEU A 26 -16.86 7.08 7.35
N ALA A 27 -17.84 6.18 7.42
CA ALA A 27 -17.58 4.78 7.67
C ALA A 27 -16.49 4.41 6.66
N ALA A 28 -15.31 4.05 7.16
CA ALA A 28 -14.28 3.43 6.34
C ALA A 28 -15.00 2.28 5.64
N ALA A 29 -15.18 2.40 4.32
CA ALA A 29 -15.76 1.33 3.55
C ALA A 29 -14.95 0.07 3.89
N PRO A 30 -15.59 -1.05 4.26
CA PRO A 30 -14.85 -2.29 4.40
C PRO A 30 -14.09 -2.47 3.10
N LEU A 31 -12.84 -2.90 3.19
CA LEU A 31 -12.10 -3.39 2.04
C LEU A 31 -13.04 -4.34 1.32
N GLN A 32 -13.62 -3.86 0.22
CA GLN A 32 -13.89 -4.72 -0.90
C GLN A 32 -12.49 -5.08 -1.37
N LEU A 33 -11.91 -6.11 -0.73
CA LEU A 33 -11.42 -7.19 -1.57
C LEU A 33 -12.67 -7.52 -2.38
N THR A 34 -12.81 -6.91 -3.56
CA THR A 34 -13.75 -7.45 -4.53
C THR A 34 -13.26 -8.86 -4.66
N ILE A 35 -13.97 -9.77 -4.00
CA ILE A 35 -14.10 -11.11 -4.47
C ILE A 35 -14.75 -10.90 -5.85
N ASP A 36 -13.95 -10.50 -6.84
CA ASP A 36 -14.09 -11.15 -8.12
C ASP A 36 -13.96 -12.62 -7.74
N THR A 37 -15.08 -13.32 -7.85
CA THR A 37 -15.42 -14.61 -7.23
C THR A 37 -14.55 -15.78 -7.64
N VAL A 38 -13.34 -15.52 -8.13
CA VAL A 38 -12.40 -16.46 -8.68
C VAL A 38 -11.06 -16.23 -8.00
N LEU A 39 -10.81 -17.03 -6.97
CA LEU A 39 -9.45 -17.30 -6.50
C LEU A 39 -8.57 -17.59 -7.74
N PRO A 40 -7.42 -16.94 -7.93
CA PRO A 40 -6.63 -17.19 -9.12
C PRO A 40 -6.21 -18.67 -9.17
N PRO A 41 -6.13 -19.27 -10.37
CA PRO A 41 -5.60 -20.63 -10.51
C PRO A 41 -4.13 -20.65 -10.07
N ASP A 42 -3.65 -21.79 -9.53
CA ASP A 42 -2.22 -21.95 -9.23
C ASP A 42 -1.42 -21.89 -10.56
N PRO A 43 -0.53 -20.90 -10.73
CA PRO A 43 0.20 -20.72 -11.98
C PRO A 43 1.33 -21.76 -12.14
N GLY A 44 1.66 -22.53 -11.09
CA GLY A 44 2.65 -23.60 -11.11
C GLY A 44 3.99 -23.20 -11.73
N ALA A 45 4.44 -23.96 -12.73
CA ALA A 45 5.67 -23.67 -13.46
C ALA A 45 5.55 -22.43 -14.37
N ALA A 46 4.36 -22.12 -14.90
CA ALA A 46 4.14 -20.96 -15.76
C ALA A 46 4.41 -19.66 -15.00
N GLY A 47 4.00 -19.59 -13.72
CA GLY A 47 4.25 -18.45 -12.83
C GLY A 47 5.72 -18.15 -12.54
N LYS A 48 6.65 -19.01 -12.96
CA LYS A 48 8.10 -18.85 -12.77
C LYS A 48 8.84 -18.47 -14.06
N GLN A 49 8.15 -18.37 -15.20
CA GLN A 49 8.78 -18.09 -16.50
C GLN A 49 9.26 -16.63 -16.63
N THR A 50 8.70 -15.70 -15.85
CA THR A 50 9.02 -14.27 -15.91
C THR A 50 9.34 -13.72 -14.52
N LEU A 51 10.04 -12.58 -14.47
CA LEU A 51 10.26 -11.85 -13.23
C LEU A 51 8.93 -11.43 -12.57
N ALA A 52 7.99 -10.93 -13.40
CA ALA A 52 6.67 -10.49 -12.97
C ALA A 52 5.81 -11.62 -12.38
N GLY A 53 5.92 -12.84 -12.92
CA GLY A 53 4.98 -13.91 -12.61
C GLY A 53 3.64 -13.71 -13.29
N ILE A 54 2.60 -14.35 -12.76
CA ILE A 54 1.20 -14.21 -13.21
C ILE A 54 0.42 -13.60 -12.05
N ASP A 55 -0.33 -12.55 -12.34
CA ASP A 55 -1.33 -11.90 -11.49
C ASP A 55 -2.60 -11.82 -12.35
N SER A 56 -3.48 -12.80 -12.19
CA SER A 56 -4.61 -13.03 -13.11
C SER A 56 -5.78 -12.08 -12.86
N ASN A 57 -5.81 -11.39 -11.72
CA ASN A 57 -6.90 -10.50 -11.31
C ASN A 57 -6.42 -9.04 -11.14
N ASP A 58 -5.19 -8.72 -11.56
CA ASP A 58 -4.57 -7.39 -11.54
C ASP A 58 -4.63 -6.69 -10.16
N ASN A 59 -4.60 -7.49 -9.08
CA ASN A 59 -4.69 -6.95 -7.72
C ASN A 59 -3.31 -6.52 -7.15
N GLY A 60 -2.24 -6.72 -7.93
CA GLY A 60 -0.85 -6.40 -7.60
C GLY A 60 -0.10 -7.54 -6.89
N VAL A 61 -0.76 -8.66 -6.62
CA VAL A 61 -0.21 -9.84 -5.94
C VAL A 61 -0.19 -11.00 -6.94
N ARG A 62 0.99 -11.58 -7.15
CA ARG A 62 1.11 -12.80 -7.95
C ARG A 62 0.20 -13.91 -7.42
N ASP A 63 -0.39 -14.67 -8.34
CA ASP A 63 -1.35 -15.75 -8.05
C ASP A 63 -0.79 -16.79 -7.04
N ASP A 64 0.46 -17.21 -7.20
CA ASP A 64 1.09 -18.19 -6.29
C ASP A 64 1.22 -17.64 -4.86
N VAL A 65 1.51 -16.34 -4.73
CA VAL A 65 1.60 -15.65 -3.44
C VAL A 65 0.21 -15.40 -2.87
N GLU A 66 -0.75 -14.93 -3.67
CA GLU A 66 -2.13 -14.70 -3.22
C GLU A 66 -2.75 -15.98 -2.64
N LEU A 67 -2.59 -17.11 -3.33
CA LEU A 67 -3.05 -18.42 -2.85
C LEU A 67 -2.45 -18.79 -1.50
N PHE A 68 -1.15 -18.55 -1.30
CA PHE A 68 -0.48 -18.79 -0.02
C PHE A 68 -1.02 -17.86 1.07
N LEU A 69 -1.20 -16.58 0.75
CA LEU A 69 -1.69 -15.58 1.69
C LEU A 69 -3.12 -15.91 2.17
N LEU A 70 -4.02 -16.23 1.24
CA LEU A 70 -5.40 -16.60 1.57
C LEU A 70 -5.47 -17.90 2.39
N ARG A 71 -4.57 -18.86 2.15
CA ARG A 71 -4.51 -20.08 2.94
C ARG A 71 -4.08 -19.86 4.39
N HIS A 72 -3.19 -18.90 4.62
CA HIS A 72 -2.48 -18.79 5.90
C HIS A 72 -2.81 -17.56 6.74
N PHE A 73 -3.35 -16.50 6.13
CA PHE A 73 -3.57 -15.20 6.77
C PHE A 73 -5.03 -14.70 6.66
N SER A 74 -5.93 -15.45 6.04
CA SER A 74 -7.34 -15.05 5.82
C SER A 74 -8.20 -14.90 7.08
N ARG A 75 -7.69 -15.28 8.25
CA ARG A 75 -8.41 -15.18 9.53
C ARG A 75 -8.55 -13.74 10.02
N ASP A 76 -7.64 -12.85 9.64
CA ASP A 76 -7.69 -11.42 9.96
C ASP A 76 -7.46 -10.60 8.68
N ALA A 77 -8.42 -9.76 8.33
CA ALA A 77 -8.38 -8.98 7.10
C ALA A 77 -7.25 -7.94 7.07
N ARG A 78 -6.86 -7.39 8.23
CA ARG A 78 -5.75 -6.43 8.34
C ARG A 78 -4.43 -7.14 8.15
N LEU A 79 -4.24 -8.30 8.79
CA LEU A 79 -3.04 -9.11 8.59
C LEU A 79 -2.91 -9.56 7.13
N LEU A 80 -4.00 -10.06 6.53
CA LEU A 80 -4.02 -10.44 5.11
C LEU A 80 -3.62 -9.25 4.22
N ARG A 81 -4.20 -8.07 4.45
CA ARG A 81 -3.88 -6.85 3.69
C ARG A 81 -2.44 -6.38 3.90
N GLY A 82 -1.94 -6.41 5.13
CA GLY A 82 -0.55 -6.07 5.45
C GLY A 82 0.43 -6.98 4.71
N MET A 83 0.21 -8.29 4.75
CA MET A 83 1.03 -9.26 4.02
C MET A 83 0.91 -9.12 2.49
N ALA A 84 -0.28 -8.81 1.98
CA ALA A 84 -0.46 -8.51 0.56
C ALA A 84 0.27 -7.21 0.15
N ASN A 85 0.35 -6.21 1.03
CA ASN A 85 1.14 -4.99 0.79
C ASN A 85 2.65 -5.27 0.80
N VAL A 86 3.13 -6.20 1.63
CA VAL A 86 4.51 -6.73 1.56
C VAL A 86 4.75 -7.42 0.21
N ALA A 87 3.79 -8.21 -0.28
CA ALA A 87 3.91 -8.85 -1.59
C ALA A 87 3.98 -7.84 -2.75
N ILE A 88 3.07 -6.85 -2.76
CA ILE A 88 3.05 -5.77 -3.76
C ILE A 88 4.38 -5.01 -3.78
N SER A 89 4.84 -4.55 -2.61
CA SER A 89 6.09 -3.79 -2.51
C SER A 89 7.33 -4.60 -2.91
N SER A 90 7.35 -5.89 -2.56
CA SER A 90 8.42 -6.81 -2.96
C SER A 90 8.42 -7.06 -4.47
N GLN A 91 7.24 -7.21 -5.09
CA GLN A 91 7.14 -7.38 -6.53
C GLN A 91 7.59 -6.12 -7.27
N ALA A 92 7.25 -4.93 -6.77
CA ALA A 92 7.78 -3.67 -7.27
C ALA A 92 9.31 -3.58 -7.14
N ALA A 93 9.88 -4.08 -6.04
CA ALA A 93 11.33 -4.13 -5.83
C ALA A 93 12.02 -5.07 -6.85
N ILE A 94 11.43 -6.24 -7.14
CA ILE A 94 11.90 -7.19 -8.16
C ILE A 94 11.88 -6.55 -9.56
N LEU A 95 10.85 -5.76 -9.87
CA LEU A 95 10.68 -5.17 -11.20
C LEU A 95 11.42 -3.83 -11.37
N ALA A 96 11.87 -3.21 -10.30
CA ALA A 96 12.60 -1.95 -10.36
C ALA A 96 13.92 -2.09 -11.13
N THR A 97 14.16 -1.19 -12.08
CA THR A 97 15.38 -1.13 -12.88
C THR A 97 16.18 0.14 -12.64
N THR A 98 15.53 1.18 -12.10
CA THR A 98 16.16 2.47 -11.79
C THR A 98 16.26 2.73 -10.28
N PRO A 99 17.15 3.66 -9.84
CA PRO A 99 17.20 4.09 -8.45
C PRO A 99 15.88 4.70 -7.97
N ARG A 100 15.17 5.43 -8.84
CA ARG A 100 13.87 6.03 -8.52
C ARG A 100 12.81 4.95 -8.25
N GLU A 101 12.69 3.97 -9.13
CA GLU A 101 11.77 2.84 -8.95
C GLU A 101 12.10 2.04 -7.69
N SER A 102 13.40 1.81 -7.43
CA SER A 102 13.84 1.10 -6.23
C SER A 102 13.50 1.87 -4.96
N SER A 103 13.69 3.19 -4.96
CA SER A 103 13.33 4.06 -3.84
C SER A 103 11.82 4.08 -3.58
N HIS A 104 11.02 4.12 -4.65
CA HIS A 104 9.57 4.04 -4.54
C HIS A 104 9.12 2.68 -3.97
N ALA A 105 9.64 1.58 -4.51
CA ALA A 105 9.37 0.23 -4.00
C ALA A 105 9.77 0.06 -2.53
N HIS A 106 10.93 0.60 -2.15
CA HIS A 106 11.39 0.55 -0.76
C HIS A 106 10.52 1.38 0.19
N SER A 107 10.02 2.54 -0.26
CA SER A 107 9.08 3.35 0.53
C SER A 107 7.76 2.61 0.77
N MET A 108 7.26 1.86 -0.23
CA MET A 108 6.10 0.98 -0.04
C MET A 108 6.39 -0.15 0.95
N ALA A 109 7.61 -0.73 0.92
CA ALA A 109 8.01 -1.79 1.83
C ALA A 109 8.12 -1.29 3.29
N ILE A 110 8.68 -0.11 3.51
CA ILE A 110 8.74 0.54 4.84
C ILE A 110 7.32 0.73 5.38
N ARG A 111 6.44 1.32 4.58
CA ARG A 111 5.04 1.53 4.99
C ARG A 111 4.33 0.22 5.31
N SER A 112 4.55 -0.81 4.50
CA SER A 112 3.97 -2.14 4.74
C SER A 112 4.46 -2.73 6.07
N SER A 113 5.74 -2.52 6.38
CA SER A 113 6.37 -2.95 7.64
C SER A 113 5.81 -2.18 8.85
N GLU A 114 5.61 -0.88 8.70
CA GLU A 114 4.98 -0.01 9.71
C GLU A 114 3.54 -0.43 10.02
N CYS A 115 2.73 -0.70 8.98
CA CYS A 115 1.38 -1.21 9.16
C CYS A 115 1.34 -2.57 9.87
N LEU A 116 2.26 -3.48 9.54
CA LEU A 116 2.38 -4.76 10.23
C LEU A 116 2.82 -4.58 11.69
N ALA A 117 3.70 -3.63 11.99
CA ALA A 117 4.11 -3.31 13.36
C ALA A 117 2.91 -2.83 14.21
N GLY A 118 2.02 -2.02 13.63
CA GLY A 118 0.79 -1.56 14.28
C GLY A 118 -0.24 -2.66 14.59
N LEU A 119 -0.02 -3.90 14.12
CA LEU A 119 -0.84 -5.07 14.48
C LEU A 119 -0.39 -5.76 15.77
N GLY A 120 0.78 -5.40 16.33
CA GLY A 120 1.30 -5.99 17.55
C GLY A 120 1.40 -7.52 17.48
N GLU A 121 0.80 -8.21 18.46
CA GLU A 121 0.81 -9.69 18.58
C GLU A 121 0.01 -10.42 17.49
N LEU A 122 -0.70 -9.71 16.60
CA LEU A 122 -1.43 -10.34 15.49
C LEU A 122 -0.52 -10.77 14.33
N VAL A 123 0.78 -10.43 14.36
CA VAL A 123 1.76 -11.09 13.47
C VAL A 123 1.72 -12.58 13.81
N PRO A 124 1.49 -13.47 12.83
CA PRO A 124 1.09 -14.84 13.12
C PRO A 124 2.11 -15.52 14.04
N GLU A 125 1.60 -16.30 14.99
CA GLU A 125 2.37 -17.13 15.94
C GLU A 125 3.41 -18.08 15.29
N ASP A 126 3.47 -18.10 13.96
CA ASP A 126 4.32 -18.97 13.16
C ASP A 126 5.18 -18.08 12.24
N GLU A 127 6.28 -17.53 12.78
CA GLU A 127 7.31 -16.75 12.05
C GLU A 127 7.73 -17.46 10.74
N ASN A 128 7.65 -18.79 10.71
CA ASN A 128 7.93 -19.60 9.52
C ASN A 128 7.04 -19.26 8.32
N LYS A 129 5.81 -18.78 8.54
CA LYS A 129 4.90 -18.40 7.44
C LYS A 129 5.31 -17.11 6.77
N VAL A 130 5.76 -16.12 7.54
CA VAL A 130 6.32 -14.87 6.98
C VAL A 130 7.58 -15.19 6.17
N ALA A 131 8.47 -16.03 6.71
CA ALA A 131 9.65 -16.49 5.98
C ALA A 131 9.29 -17.24 4.68
N GLN A 132 8.23 -18.07 4.69
CA GLN A 132 7.73 -18.74 3.49
C GLN A 132 7.19 -17.77 2.44
N VAL A 133 6.49 -16.70 2.84
CA VAL A 133 6.07 -15.64 1.90
C VAL A 133 7.30 -15.01 1.24
N MET A 134 8.32 -14.65 2.02
CA MET A 134 9.55 -14.07 1.49
C MET A 134 10.26 -15.05 0.53
N ALA A 135 10.34 -16.34 0.88
CA ALA A 135 10.91 -17.36 0.01
C ALA A 135 10.11 -17.53 -1.31
N LEU A 136 8.78 -17.42 -1.25
CA LEU A 136 7.90 -17.53 -2.40
C LEU A 136 8.02 -16.32 -3.33
N LEU A 137 8.21 -15.12 -2.77
CA LEU A 137 8.44 -13.90 -3.53
C LEU A 137 9.71 -14.00 -4.39
N VAL A 138 10.79 -14.62 -3.90
CA VAL A 138 12.07 -14.78 -4.61
C VAL A 138 12.37 -16.23 -5.06
N ASN A 139 11.34 -16.99 -5.42
CA ASN A 139 11.42 -18.43 -5.73
C ASN A 139 12.09 -18.81 -7.08
N THR A 140 12.80 -17.89 -7.73
CA THR A 140 13.64 -18.16 -8.92
C THR A 140 15.01 -17.49 -8.78
N PRO A 141 16.07 -18.00 -9.44
CA PRO A 141 17.38 -17.34 -9.46
C PRO A 141 17.29 -15.88 -9.92
N GLN A 142 16.53 -15.62 -10.98
CA GLN A 142 16.39 -14.28 -11.56
C GLN A 142 15.72 -13.29 -10.59
N ARG A 143 14.72 -13.74 -9.80
CA ARG A 143 14.09 -12.89 -8.79
C ARG A 143 15.04 -12.58 -7.63
N LYS A 144 15.90 -13.52 -7.25
CA LYS A 144 16.95 -13.30 -6.23
C LYS A 144 17.97 -12.26 -6.70
N GLU A 145 18.45 -12.39 -7.94
CA GLU A 145 19.35 -11.43 -8.56
C GLU A 145 18.71 -10.03 -8.66
N ALA A 146 17.43 -9.96 -9.01
CA ALA A 146 16.69 -8.71 -9.10
C ALA A 146 16.60 -7.99 -7.74
N ILE A 147 16.32 -8.72 -6.65
CA ILE A 147 16.32 -8.15 -5.29
C ILE A 147 17.71 -7.68 -4.86
N GLN A 148 18.78 -8.41 -5.22
CA GLN A 148 20.15 -7.96 -4.96
C GLN A 148 20.45 -6.65 -5.69
N ALA A 149 20.06 -6.57 -6.97
CA ALA A 149 20.23 -5.35 -7.76
C ALA A 149 19.41 -4.18 -7.20
N HIS A 150 18.21 -4.45 -6.68
CA HIS A 150 17.38 -3.47 -5.98
C HIS A 150 18.11 -2.92 -4.76
N GLY A 151 18.65 -3.78 -3.89
CA GLY A 151 19.44 -3.37 -2.73
C GLY A 151 20.66 -2.53 -3.11
N ALA A 152 21.39 -2.91 -4.16
CA ALA A 152 22.54 -2.18 -4.65
C ALA A 152 22.18 -0.74 -5.09
N ARG A 153 21.00 -0.54 -5.69
CA ARG A 153 20.51 0.79 -6.08
C ARG A 153 20.14 1.68 -4.89
N LEU A 154 19.89 1.09 -3.73
CA LEU A 154 19.51 1.81 -2.51
C LEU A 154 20.69 2.11 -1.57
N ALA A 155 21.87 1.53 -1.79
CA ALA A 155 22.99 1.54 -0.85
C ALA A 155 23.40 2.95 -0.36
N ASN A 156 23.16 3.99 -1.18
CA ASN A 156 23.51 5.37 -0.87
C ASN A 156 22.31 6.26 -0.53
N MET A 157 21.14 5.68 -0.29
CA MET A 157 19.91 6.39 0.07
C MET A 157 19.65 6.32 1.57
N THR A 158 19.02 7.37 2.10
CA THR A 158 18.53 7.41 3.48
C THR A 158 17.01 7.42 3.47
N PHE A 159 16.40 6.56 4.27
CA PHE A 159 14.96 6.49 4.45
C PHE A 159 14.60 6.82 5.91
N VAL A 160 13.56 7.63 6.08
CA VAL A 160 13.02 7.98 7.39
C VAL A 160 11.81 7.10 7.65
N MET A 161 11.84 6.36 8.75
CA MET A 161 10.70 5.57 9.23
C MET A 161 9.93 6.39 10.27
N ARG A 162 8.60 6.32 10.26
CA ARG A 162 7.71 7.00 11.20
C ARG A 162 7.44 6.23 12.49
N GLN A 163 7.78 4.94 12.53
CA GLN A 163 7.46 4.04 13.65
C GLN A 163 5.97 4.11 14.02
N GLU A 164 5.12 3.63 13.12
CA GLU A 164 3.68 3.53 13.36
C GLU A 164 3.43 2.45 14.44
N THR A 165 2.78 2.83 15.53
CA THR A 165 2.47 1.94 16.66
C THR A 165 1.05 1.37 16.62
N GLU A 166 0.23 1.86 15.69
CA GLU A 166 -1.19 1.51 15.57
C GLU A 166 -1.56 1.23 14.11
N TRP A 167 -2.62 0.43 13.91
CA TRP A 167 -3.17 0.18 12.58
C TRP A 167 -4.04 1.37 12.13
N GLU A 168 -3.52 2.14 11.19
CA GLU A 168 -4.21 3.29 10.61
C GLU A 168 -5.10 2.92 9.41
N PRO A 169 -6.15 3.69 9.08
CA PRO A 169 -7.05 3.38 7.95
C PRO A 169 -6.32 3.21 6.62
N TYR A 170 -5.25 3.98 6.38
CA TYR A 170 -4.45 3.89 5.16
C TYR A 170 -3.71 2.55 5.00
N CYS A 171 -3.58 1.77 6.08
CA CYS A 171 -2.99 0.42 6.04
C CYS A 171 -3.91 -0.59 5.33
N MET A 172 -5.21 -0.26 5.20
CA MET A 172 -6.16 -1.05 4.42
C MET A 172 -6.03 -0.82 2.90
N GLU A 173 -5.34 0.24 2.48
CA GLU A 173 -5.18 0.56 1.06
C GLU A 173 -4.03 -0.24 0.43
N ARG A 174 -4.09 -0.44 -0.90
CA ARG A 174 -3.01 -1.08 -1.65
C ARG A 174 -1.76 -0.20 -1.65
N ALA A 175 -0.61 -0.79 -1.31
CA ALA A 175 0.65 -0.04 -1.15
C ALA A 175 1.08 0.76 -2.39
N ASP A 176 0.74 0.31 -3.59
CA ASP A 176 1.06 0.96 -4.88
C ASP A 176 0.08 2.07 -5.28
N LEU A 177 -1.09 2.14 -4.63
CA LEU A 177 -2.08 3.18 -4.87
C LEU A 177 -1.94 4.37 -3.92
N VAL A 178 -1.10 4.25 -2.90
CA VAL A 178 -0.89 5.32 -1.93
C VAL A 178 0.47 5.97 -2.11
N GLY A 179 0.49 7.31 -2.01
CA GLY A 179 1.71 8.09 -2.11
C GLY A 179 2.81 7.63 -1.15
N PRO A 180 4.09 7.93 -1.47
CA PRO A 180 5.22 7.49 -0.67
C PRO A 180 5.10 8.00 0.78
N SER A 181 5.35 7.12 1.75
CA SER A 181 5.38 7.49 3.17
C SER A 181 6.65 8.26 3.54
N VAL A 182 7.68 8.22 2.70
CA VAL A 182 9.03 8.70 2.97
C VAL A 182 9.43 9.84 2.03
N GLN A 183 9.94 10.94 2.59
CA GLN A 183 10.70 11.93 1.84
C GLN A 183 12.13 11.42 1.66
N THR A 184 12.54 11.11 0.44
CA THR A 184 13.93 10.72 0.15
C THR A 184 14.79 11.98 0.04
N GLN A 185 15.79 12.13 0.91
CA GLN A 185 16.81 13.17 0.76
C GLN A 185 18.15 12.54 0.37
N PRO A 186 18.89 13.12 -0.60
CA PRO A 186 20.26 12.69 -0.86
C PRO A 186 21.13 12.93 0.39
N ARG A 187 22.06 12.01 0.67
CA ARG A 187 23.00 12.13 1.79
C ARG A 187 23.82 13.42 1.57
N ARG A 188 23.78 14.35 2.55
CA ARG A 188 24.71 15.49 2.56
C ARG A 188 26.11 14.94 2.89
N GLU A 189 27.05 15.20 1.99
CA GLU A 189 28.48 14.91 2.18
C GLU A 189 29.09 15.81 3.26
#